data_AF-A0A409VHQ4-F1
#
_entry.id   AF-A0A409VHQ4-F1
#
_cell.length_a   1.000
_cell.length_b   1.000
_cell.length_c   1.000
_cell.angle_alpha   90.00
_cell.angle_beta   90.00
_cell.angle_gamma   90.00
#
_symmetry.space_group_name_H-M   'P 1'
#
loop_
_entity.id
_entity.type
_entity.pdbx_description
1 polymer ?
#
loop_
_entity_poly.entity_id
_entity_poly.type
_entity_poly.pdbx_seq_one_letter_code
_entity_poly.pdbx_strand_id
1 'polypeptide(L)'
;MMDEETTELRNPFPSPPSHYTKFTSHNLNLLALLKERAPDYHNVNQYEVLNDQSDIPDWPLLQLEKPRIDWILDEPDAYYDVYGDRWFVKETIPSLAELGGHQLYPADPSVDRRPALLSVLRSLLVTYSALMGSLLAPPPLSTETPPAWQRHVEWINILSQNLMAAANDLRPVQARGNLESMMRRQLELRREETRKIHEKCDSLTTKLDQLRGAVHTMLADSASTTATIRTEDSTLSNPVEISAPSMHSRDNVTHQAVLNWAEQI
;
A
#
# COMPACT_ATOMS: atom_id res chain seq x y z
N MET A 1 22.83 -32.54 27.11
CA MET A 1 23.65 -31.32 26.96
C MET A 1 24.76 -31.49 25.93
N MET A 2 25.70 -32.44 26.04
CA MET A 2 26.77 -32.60 25.02
C MET A 2 26.26 -33.05 23.63
N ASP A 3 25.15 -33.79 23.55
CA ASP A 3 24.60 -34.26 22.27
C ASP A 3 23.84 -33.16 21.49
N GLU A 4 23.21 -32.21 22.18
CA GLU A 4 22.51 -31.08 21.51
C GLU A 4 23.53 -30.11 20.90
N GLU A 5 24.59 -29.76 21.64
CA GLU A 5 25.64 -28.82 21.21
C GLU A 5 26.39 -29.35 19.97
N THR A 6 26.65 -30.67 19.91
CA THR A 6 27.29 -31.33 18.76
C THR A 6 26.35 -31.49 17.56
N THR A 7 25.04 -31.52 17.77
CA THR A 7 24.02 -31.55 16.70
C THR A 7 23.76 -30.16 16.13
N GLU A 8 23.81 -29.11 16.95
CA GLU A 8 23.76 -27.71 16.54
C GLU A 8 24.94 -27.33 15.64
N LEU A 9 26.15 -27.85 15.94
CA LEU A 9 27.34 -27.69 15.09
C LEU A 9 27.22 -28.34 13.69
N ARG A 10 26.28 -29.27 13.50
CA ARG A 10 26.09 -30.02 12.26
C ARG A 10 24.89 -29.53 11.44
N ASN A 11 24.01 -28.73 12.04
CA ASN A 11 22.86 -28.13 11.39
C ASN A 11 23.21 -26.71 10.89
N PRO A 12 23.04 -26.39 9.60
CA PRO A 12 23.28 -25.03 9.10
C PRO A 12 22.30 -23.98 9.64
N PHE A 13 21.20 -24.39 10.29
CA PHE A 13 20.22 -23.50 10.89
C PHE A 13 20.27 -23.58 12.42
N PRO A 14 20.22 -22.43 13.11
CA PRO A 14 20.13 -22.43 14.57
C PRO A 14 18.85 -23.13 15.01
N SER A 15 18.91 -23.82 16.14
CA SER A 15 17.73 -24.34 16.81
C SER A 15 16.80 -23.18 17.21
N PRO A 16 15.47 -23.40 17.24
CA PRO A 16 14.55 -22.37 17.71
C PRO A 16 14.86 -21.99 19.17
N PRO A 17 14.57 -20.75 19.61
CA PRO A 17 14.86 -20.30 20.97
C PRO A 17 14.23 -21.21 22.02
N SER A 18 14.99 -21.64 23.04
CA SER A 18 14.60 -22.63 24.06
C SER A 18 13.21 -22.42 24.69
N HIS A 19 12.75 -21.17 24.76
CA HIS A 19 11.42 -20.78 25.23
C HIS A 19 10.26 -21.35 24.40
N TYR A 20 10.47 -21.80 23.15
CA TYR A 20 9.40 -22.33 22.30
C TYR A 20 8.67 -23.52 22.95
N THR A 21 9.40 -24.35 23.71
CA THR A 21 8.85 -25.51 24.44
C THR A 21 7.87 -25.13 25.54
N LYS A 22 7.94 -23.89 26.03
CA LYS A 22 7.08 -23.36 27.10
C LYS A 22 5.69 -22.98 26.60
N PHE A 23 5.49 -22.80 25.30
CA PHE A 23 4.22 -22.44 24.68
C PHE A 23 3.29 -23.65 24.53
N THR A 24 2.82 -24.20 25.65
CA THR A 24 1.80 -25.26 25.69
C THR A 24 0.40 -24.69 25.89
N SER A 25 -0.63 -25.41 25.45
CA SER A 25 -2.03 -25.00 25.68
C SER A 25 -2.35 -24.85 27.17
N HIS A 26 -1.78 -25.72 28.00
CA HIS A 26 -1.91 -25.64 29.45
C HIS A 26 -1.29 -24.35 30.02
N ASN A 27 -0.05 -24.03 29.66
CA ASN A 27 0.64 -22.84 30.17
C ASN A 27 -0.03 -21.53 29.69
N LEU A 28 -0.60 -21.53 28.48
CA LEU A 28 -1.37 -20.39 27.97
C LEU A 28 -2.69 -20.20 28.74
N ASN A 29 -3.35 -21.29 29.13
CA ASN A 29 -4.54 -21.20 29.98
C ASN A 29 -4.19 -20.71 31.39
N LEU A 30 -3.07 -21.17 31.96
CA LEU A 30 -2.56 -20.66 33.24
C LEU A 30 -2.24 -19.16 33.17
N LEU A 31 -1.62 -18.71 32.07
CA LEU A 31 -1.37 -17.28 31.84
C LEU A 31 -2.68 -16.49 31.76
N ALA A 32 -3.70 -16.99 31.05
CA ALA A 32 -5.00 -16.34 30.96
C ALA A 32 -5.67 -16.21 32.34
N LEU A 33 -5.63 -17.28 33.16
CA LEU A 33 -6.13 -17.26 34.53
C LEU A 33 -5.35 -16.31 35.44
N LEU A 34 -4.02 -16.26 35.29
CA LEU A 34 -3.17 -15.34 36.04
C LEU A 34 -3.54 -13.89 35.72
N LYS A 35 -3.81 -13.55 34.45
CA LYS A 35 -4.26 -12.22 34.03
C LYS A 35 -5.64 -11.85 34.56
N GLU A 36 -6.56 -12.81 34.57
CA GLU A 36 -7.91 -12.60 35.11
C GLU A 36 -7.87 -12.32 36.61
N ARG A 37 -7.06 -13.08 37.36
CA ARG A 37 -6.96 -12.98 38.82
C ARG A 37 -6.05 -11.84 39.30
N ALA A 38 -5.05 -11.47 38.51
CA ALA A 38 -4.07 -10.44 38.85
C ALA A 38 -3.76 -9.56 37.62
N PRO A 39 -4.62 -8.57 37.31
CA PRO A 39 -4.45 -7.72 36.13
C PRO A 39 -3.25 -6.75 36.21
N ASP A 40 -2.76 -6.40 37.41
CA ASP A 40 -1.89 -5.22 37.60
C ASP A 40 -0.43 -5.47 38.05
N TYR A 41 0.08 -6.69 38.13
CA TYR A 41 1.36 -6.90 38.84
C TYR A 41 2.45 -7.67 38.09
N HIS A 42 3.58 -6.99 37.89
CA HIS A 42 4.83 -7.49 37.30
C HIS A 42 5.66 -8.39 38.25
N ASN A 43 5.22 -8.64 39.50
CA ASN A 43 6.06 -9.27 40.51
C ASN A 43 5.30 -10.08 41.59
N VAL A 44 4.17 -10.70 41.24
CA VAL A 44 3.41 -11.55 42.16
C VAL A 44 3.89 -12.99 42.11
N ASN A 45 3.95 -13.64 43.27
CA ASN A 45 4.20 -15.08 43.38
C ASN A 45 3.09 -15.86 42.66
N GLN A 46 3.38 -16.36 41.45
CA GLN A 46 2.40 -17.09 40.63
C GLN A 46 1.79 -18.31 41.33
N TYR A 47 2.56 -18.91 42.24
CA TYR A 47 2.09 -20.00 43.11
C TYR A 47 0.92 -19.57 43.99
N GLU A 48 1.00 -18.41 44.62
CA GLU A 48 -0.06 -17.93 45.53
C GLU A 48 -1.38 -17.66 44.81
N VAL A 49 -1.31 -17.14 43.59
CA VAL A 49 -2.49 -16.80 42.76
C VAL A 49 -3.12 -18.04 42.11
N LEU A 50 -2.29 -19.02 41.77
CA LEU A 50 -2.69 -20.24 41.06
C LEU A 50 -2.69 -21.48 41.94
N ASN A 51 -2.71 -21.34 43.27
CA ASN A 51 -2.70 -22.46 44.23
C ASN A 51 -3.73 -23.57 43.94
N ASP A 52 -4.83 -23.25 43.24
CA ASP A 52 -5.88 -24.20 42.87
C ASP A 52 -5.52 -25.10 41.68
N GLN A 53 -4.45 -24.78 40.94
CA GLN A 53 -4.04 -25.48 39.72
C GLN A 53 -2.85 -26.42 40.01
N SER A 54 -2.85 -27.57 39.35
CA SER A 54 -1.72 -28.50 39.36
C SER A 54 -0.67 -28.09 38.31
N ASP A 55 0.59 -28.50 38.54
CA ASP A 55 1.69 -28.37 37.58
C ASP A 55 2.08 -26.92 37.19
N ILE A 56 2.10 -26.01 38.17
CA ILE A 56 2.58 -24.63 38.00
C ILE A 56 4.09 -24.65 37.68
N PRO A 57 4.54 -24.11 36.54
CA PRO A 57 5.96 -24.12 36.18
C PRO A 57 6.85 -23.25 37.08
N ASP A 58 8.13 -23.61 37.23
CA ASP A 58 9.12 -22.84 38.02
C ASP A 58 9.53 -21.49 37.43
N TRP A 59 9.23 -21.26 36.16
CA TRP A 59 9.55 -20.04 35.44
C TRP A 59 8.33 -19.10 35.37
N PRO A 60 8.54 -17.78 35.25
CA PRO A 60 7.45 -16.81 35.29
C PRO A 60 6.59 -16.90 34.02
N LEU A 61 5.29 -17.18 34.18
CA LEU A 61 4.33 -17.29 33.06
C LEU A 61 4.28 -16.04 32.16
N LEU A 62 4.65 -14.87 32.71
CA LEU A 62 4.79 -13.59 31.98
C LEU A 62 5.77 -13.68 30.79
N GLN A 63 6.70 -14.63 30.77
CA GLN A 63 7.58 -14.85 29.61
C GLN A 63 6.84 -15.28 28.33
N LEU A 64 5.61 -15.80 28.46
CA LEU A 64 4.76 -16.17 27.31
C LEU A 64 4.06 -14.95 26.68
N GLU A 65 4.19 -13.77 27.28
CA GLU A 65 3.64 -12.55 26.72
C GLU A 65 4.42 -12.08 25.50
N LYS A 66 3.75 -11.26 24.70
CA LYS A 66 4.40 -10.56 23.60
C LYS A 66 5.48 -9.65 24.21
N PRO A 67 6.71 -9.64 23.68
CA PRO A 67 7.71 -8.70 24.13
C PRO A 67 7.17 -7.28 23.96
N ARG A 68 7.52 -6.38 24.88
CA ARG A 68 7.21 -4.96 24.71
C ARG A 68 7.93 -4.47 23.45
N ILE A 69 7.22 -3.83 22.54
CA ILE A 69 7.77 -3.25 21.31
C ILE A 69 7.92 -1.74 21.45
N ASP A 70 7.15 -1.13 22.37
CA ASP A 70 7.05 0.31 22.55
C ASP A 70 8.39 0.96 22.95
N TRP A 71 9.26 0.24 23.65
CA TRP A 71 10.59 0.73 24.04
C TRP A 71 11.46 1.12 22.85
N ILE A 72 11.25 0.50 21.68
CA ILE A 72 12.01 0.83 20.47
C ILE A 72 11.66 2.24 19.99
N LEU A 73 10.42 2.70 20.23
CA LEU A 73 9.94 4.02 19.83
C LEU A 73 10.36 5.13 20.81
N ASP A 74 10.79 4.78 22.02
CA ASP A 74 11.24 5.75 23.04
C ASP A 74 12.65 6.28 22.72
N GLU A 75 13.43 5.55 21.92
CA GLU A 75 14.75 5.98 21.48
C GLU A 75 14.65 7.04 20.36
N PRO A 76 15.51 8.09 20.40
CA PRO A 76 15.45 9.19 19.43
C PRO A 76 15.66 8.74 17.97
N ASP A 77 16.42 7.67 17.77
CA ASP A 77 16.71 7.07 16.48
C ASP A 77 16.26 5.60 16.44
N ALA A 78 15.00 5.32 16.81
CA ALA A 78 14.40 3.99 16.83
C ALA A 78 14.90 3.07 15.69
N TYR A 79 15.67 2.03 16.03
CA TYR A 79 16.24 1.10 15.07
C TYR A 79 16.15 -0.35 15.55
N TYR A 80 16.29 -1.30 14.63
CA TYR A 80 16.41 -2.72 14.92
C TYR A 80 17.46 -3.34 14.00
N ASP A 81 18.29 -4.23 14.53
CA ASP A 81 19.36 -4.87 13.76
C ASP A 81 18.88 -6.24 13.24
N VAL A 82 19.08 -6.50 11.95
CA VAL A 82 18.71 -7.74 11.27
C VAL A 82 19.90 -8.23 10.47
N TYR A 83 20.41 -9.41 10.80
CA TYR A 83 21.55 -10.04 10.11
C TYR A 83 22.81 -9.15 9.99
N GLY A 84 23.03 -8.26 10.95
CA GLY A 84 24.17 -7.34 10.96
C GLY A 84 23.90 -5.99 10.29
N ASP A 85 22.74 -5.81 9.67
CA ASP A 85 22.30 -4.55 9.10
C ASP A 85 21.38 -3.81 10.09
N ARG A 86 21.59 -2.50 10.23
CA ARG A 86 20.75 -1.63 11.05
C ARG A 86 19.61 -1.06 10.23
N TRP A 87 18.38 -1.31 10.69
CA TRP A 87 17.15 -0.83 10.07
C TRP A 87 16.48 0.20 10.98
N PHE A 88 16.19 1.39 10.46
CA PHE A 88 15.47 2.40 11.23
C PHE A 88 13.96 2.15 11.16
N VAL A 89 13.28 2.24 12.31
CA VAL A 89 11.82 2.09 12.40
C VAL A 89 11.10 3.19 11.61
N LYS A 90 11.66 4.40 11.64
CA LYS A 90 11.26 5.50 10.77
C LYS A 90 12.30 5.68 9.68
N GLU A 91 12.03 5.12 8.51
CA GLU A 91 12.89 5.32 7.34
C GLU A 91 12.88 6.81 6.92
N THR A 92 13.98 7.49 7.20
CA THR A 92 14.31 8.78 6.58
C THR A 92 15.29 8.52 5.44
N ILE A 93 14.95 9.02 4.25
CA ILE A 93 15.88 9.00 3.13
C ILE A 93 16.90 10.12 3.44
N PRO A 94 18.19 9.80 3.66
CA PRO A 94 19.18 10.82 3.96
C PRO A 94 19.30 11.78 2.78
N SER A 95 19.47 13.07 3.08
CA SER A 95 19.60 14.07 2.03
C SER A 95 20.94 13.89 1.29
N LEU A 96 20.99 14.33 0.03
CA LEU A 96 22.22 14.24 -0.75
C LEU A 96 23.38 15.01 -0.08
N ALA A 97 23.07 16.11 0.62
CA ALA A 97 24.05 16.88 1.39
C ALA A 97 24.56 16.14 2.63
N GLU A 98 23.70 15.40 3.34
CA GLU A 98 24.08 14.55 4.49
C GLU A 98 25.01 13.40 4.07
N LEU A 99 24.82 12.89 2.86
CA LEU A 99 25.69 11.88 2.25
C LEU A 99 27.02 12.47 1.70
N GLY A 100 27.26 13.77 1.89
CA GLY A 100 28.45 14.46 1.37
C GLY A 100 28.42 14.69 -0.14
N GLY A 101 27.26 14.53 -0.78
CA GLY A 101 27.07 14.72 -2.21
C GLY A 101 26.80 16.19 -2.59
N HIS A 102 27.24 16.57 -3.79
CA HIS A 102 26.94 17.89 -4.36
C HIS A 102 25.56 17.89 -5.01
N GLN A 103 24.61 18.60 -4.41
CA GLN A 103 23.28 18.77 -4.96
C GLN A 103 23.28 19.76 -6.14
N LEU A 104 22.81 19.30 -7.30
CA LEU A 104 22.78 20.02 -8.58
C LEU A 104 21.38 20.52 -8.97
N TYR A 105 20.40 20.36 -8.08
CA TYR A 105 19.03 20.82 -8.26
C TYR A 105 18.58 21.66 -7.05
N PRO A 106 17.57 22.54 -7.19
CA PRO A 106 17.09 23.37 -6.08
C PRO A 106 16.65 22.53 -4.88
N ALA A 107 17.13 22.89 -3.69
CA ALA A 107 16.70 22.24 -2.44
C ALA A 107 15.25 22.59 -2.08
N ASP A 108 14.82 23.80 -2.44
CA ASP A 108 13.45 24.27 -2.21
C ASP A 108 12.43 23.40 -2.98
N PRO A 109 11.47 22.75 -2.30
CA PRO A 109 10.43 21.96 -2.94
C PRO A 109 9.41 22.81 -3.72
N SER A 110 9.33 24.12 -3.49
CA SER A 110 8.40 25.01 -4.20
C SER A 110 8.87 25.38 -5.62
N VAL A 111 10.15 25.17 -5.93
CA VAL A 111 10.75 25.52 -7.22
C VAL A 111 10.67 24.32 -8.17
N ASP A 112 10.30 24.56 -9.43
CA ASP A 112 10.30 23.50 -10.46
C ASP A 112 11.72 22.94 -10.67
N ARG A 113 11.89 21.67 -10.29
CA ARG A 113 13.16 20.92 -10.39
C ARG A 113 13.40 20.35 -11.79
N ARG A 114 12.36 20.23 -12.63
CA ARG A 114 12.45 19.64 -13.99
C ARG A 114 13.56 20.24 -14.86
N PRO A 115 13.71 21.58 -14.99
CA PRO A 115 14.77 22.15 -15.83
C PRO A 115 16.17 21.77 -15.33
N ALA A 116 16.39 21.76 -14.02
CA ALA A 116 17.67 21.36 -13.43
C ALA A 116 17.94 19.86 -13.67
N LEU A 117 16.95 18.99 -13.46
CA LEU A 117 17.10 17.54 -13.69
C LEU A 117 17.33 17.22 -15.17
N LEU A 118 16.68 17.92 -16.08
CA LEU A 118 16.94 17.81 -17.52
C LEU A 118 18.36 18.27 -17.87
N SER A 119 18.87 19.32 -17.23
CA SER A 119 20.26 19.74 -17.37
C SER A 119 21.23 18.66 -16.86
N VAL A 120 20.97 18.09 -15.69
CA VAL A 120 21.76 16.98 -15.11
C VAL A 120 21.78 15.77 -16.05
N LEU A 121 20.63 15.38 -16.61
CA LEU A 121 20.51 14.29 -17.57
C LEU A 121 21.29 14.57 -18.86
N ARG A 122 21.19 15.79 -19.40
CA ARG A 122 21.96 16.19 -20.59
C ARG A 122 23.46 16.14 -20.31
N SER A 123 23.89 16.67 -19.15
CA SER A 123 25.29 16.59 -18.71
C SER A 123 25.76 15.14 -18.53
N LEU A 124 24.90 14.24 -18.05
CA LEU A 124 25.20 12.80 -17.95
C LEU A 124 25.44 12.17 -19.32
N LEU A 125 24.60 12.47 -20.30
CA LEU A 125 24.76 11.97 -21.67
C LEU A 125 26.03 12.51 -22.34
N VAL A 126 26.34 13.79 -22.14
CA VAL A 126 27.57 14.42 -22.67
C VAL A 126 28.82 13.87 -22.00
N THR A 127 28.79 13.67 -20.68
CA THR A 127 29.93 13.08 -19.96
C THR A 127 30.15 11.62 -20.33
N TYR A 128 29.07 10.87 -20.60
CA TYR A 128 29.16 9.51 -21.12
C TYR A 128 29.77 9.45 -22.53
N SER A 129 29.38 10.35 -23.44
CA SER A 129 29.99 10.40 -24.77
C SER A 129 31.47 10.81 -24.72
N ALA A 130 31.83 11.74 -23.82
CA ALA A 130 33.21 12.12 -23.56
C ALA A 130 34.03 10.96 -22.96
N LEU A 131 33.44 10.18 -22.04
CA LEU A 131 34.04 8.95 -21.52
C LEU A 131 34.37 7.98 -22.66
N MET A 132 33.41 7.70 -23.53
CA MET A 132 33.63 6.82 -24.69
C MET A 132 34.75 7.35 -25.59
N GLY A 133 34.80 8.66 -25.84
CA GLY A 133 35.90 9.29 -26.57
C GLY A 133 37.25 9.10 -25.88
N SER A 134 37.31 9.23 -24.55
CA SER A 134 38.54 9.07 -23.77
C SER A 134 39.04 7.62 -23.72
N LEU A 135 38.15 6.64 -23.77
CA LEU A 135 38.49 5.21 -23.78
C LEU A 135 38.99 4.74 -25.15
N LEU A 136 38.53 5.37 -26.22
CA LEU A 136 39.00 5.11 -27.59
C LEU A 136 40.27 5.89 -27.95
N ALA A 137 40.64 6.89 -27.14
CA ALA A 137 41.87 7.65 -27.32
C ALA A 137 43.10 6.79 -26.96
N PRO A 138 44.24 7.00 -27.63
CA PRO A 138 45.48 6.31 -27.28
C PRO A 138 45.88 6.61 -25.83
N PRO A 139 46.46 5.64 -25.11
CA PRO A 139 46.82 5.81 -23.70
C PRO A 139 47.83 6.95 -23.53
N PRO A 140 47.71 7.76 -22.46
CA PRO A 140 48.63 8.88 -22.22
C PRO A 140 50.06 8.35 -22.02
N LEU A 141 51.03 9.04 -22.64
CA LEU A 141 52.45 8.69 -22.56
C LEU A 141 53.07 9.05 -21.20
N SER A 142 52.38 9.86 -20.40
CA SER A 142 52.85 10.37 -19.11
C SER A 142 52.05 9.73 -17.98
N THR A 143 52.76 9.18 -16.99
CA THR A 143 52.17 8.53 -15.80
C THR A 143 51.81 9.52 -14.69
N GLU A 144 52.16 10.80 -14.84
CA GLU A 144 51.95 11.83 -13.80
C GLU A 144 50.53 12.41 -13.80
N THR A 145 49.82 12.36 -14.93
CA THR A 145 48.45 12.86 -15.04
C THR A 145 47.44 11.72 -14.96
N PRO A 146 46.43 11.78 -14.07
CA PRO A 146 45.39 10.76 -14.02
C PRO A 146 44.65 10.71 -15.38
N PRO A 147 44.25 9.52 -15.83
CA PRO A 147 43.54 9.37 -17.09
C PRO A 147 42.23 10.17 -17.13
N ALA A 148 41.91 10.77 -18.28
CA ALA A 148 40.70 11.57 -18.45
C ALA A 148 39.41 10.78 -18.14
N TRP A 149 39.40 9.47 -18.41
CA TRP A 149 38.25 8.59 -18.12
C TRP A 149 37.88 8.59 -16.64
N GLN A 150 38.84 8.70 -15.73
CA GLN A 150 38.60 8.66 -14.28
C GLN A 150 37.72 9.83 -13.85
N ARG A 151 38.07 11.04 -14.31
CA ARG A 151 37.25 12.24 -14.09
C ARG A 151 35.84 12.08 -14.66
N HIS A 152 35.70 11.49 -15.85
CA HIS A 152 34.38 11.28 -16.44
C HIS A 152 33.52 10.33 -15.60
N VAL A 153 34.11 9.24 -15.06
CA VAL A 153 33.41 8.30 -14.18
C VAL A 153 32.98 8.97 -12.87
N GLU A 154 33.83 9.80 -12.26
CA GLU A 154 33.48 10.55 -11.05
C GLU A 154 32.27 11.47 -11.29
N TRP A 155 32.26 12.21 -12.41
CA TRP A 155 31.11 13.05 -12.78
C TRP A 155 29.84 12.24 -13.05
N ILE A 156 29.95 11.10 -13.74
CA ILE A 156 28.82 10.20 -13.97
C ILE A 156 28.22 9.71 -12.65
N ASN A 157 29.07 9.37 -11.67
CA ASN A 157 28.63 8.95 -10.33
C ASN A 157 27.85 10.08 -9.63
N ILE A 158 28.40 11.30 -9.61
CA ILE A 158 27.75 12.47 -8.99
C ILE A 158 26.41 12.78 -9.68
N LEU A 159 26.37 12.80 -11.01
CA LEU A 159 25.16 13.10 -11.79
C LEU A 159 24.08 12.02 -11.58
N SER A 160 24.48 10.74 -11.49
CA SER A 160 23.55 9.63 -11.25
C SER A 160 22.97 9.67 -9.83
N GLN A 161 23.80 9.95 -8.81
CA GLN A 161 23.35 10.13 -7.44
C GLN A 161 22.34 11.29 -7.32
N ASN A 162 22.59 12.39 -8.02
CA ASN A 162 21.65 13.53 -8.06
C ASN A 162 20.29 13.14 -8.65
N LEU A 163 20.29 12.37 -9.75
CA LEU A 163 19.04 11.92 -10.37
C LEU A 163 18.28 10.95 -9.46
N MET A 164 19.00 10.02 -8.80
CA MET A 164 18.42 9.09 -7.84
C MET A 164 17.84 9.80 -6.62
N ALA A 165 18.57 10.76 -6.04
CA ALA A 165 18.11 11.56 -4.91
C ALA A 165 16.83 12.34 -5.26
N ALA A 166 16.81 13.01 -6.42
CA ALA A 166 15.63 13.73 -6.86
C ALA A 166 14.42 12.82 -7.12
N ALA A 167 14.63 11.60 -7.63
CA ALA A 167 13.57 10.61 -7.78
C ALA A 167 13.05 10.11 -6.42
N ASN A 168 13.94 9.95 -5.45
CA ASN A 168 13.59 9.55 -4.08
C ASN A 168 12.73 10.64 -3.40
N ASP A 169 13.08 11.91 -3.58
CA ASP A 169 12.29 13.05 -3.07
C ASP A 169 10.84 13.07 -3.61
N LEU A 170 10.61 12.53 -4.81
CA LEU A 170 9.29 12.48 -5.44
C LEU A 170 8.41 11.31 -4.96
N ARG A 171 8.96 10.32 -4.25
CA ARG A 171 8.21 9.13 -3.79
C ARG A 171 7.00 9.46 -2.90
N PRO A 172 7.07 10.38 -1.92
CA PRO A 172 5.92 10.71 -1.09
C PRO A 172 4.78 11.33 -1.89
N VAL A 173 5.11 12.19 -2.86
CA VAL A 173 4.12 12.82 -3.76
C VAL A 173 3.48 11.77 -4.66
N GLN A 174 4.28 10.87 -5.24
CA GLN A 174 3.78 9.75 -6.03
C GLN A 174 2.83 8.85 -5.23
N ALA A 175 3.19 8.52 -3.97
CA ALA A 175 2.35 7.69 -3.10
C ALA A 175 0.98 8.34 -2.83
N ARG A 176 0.95 9.66 -2.60
CA ARG A 176 -0.29 10.42 -2.43
C ARG A 176 -1.14 10.42 -3.70
N GLY A 177 -0.54 10.67 -4.86
CA GLY A 177 -1.25 10.63 -6.15
C GLY A 177 -1.81 9.24 -6.48
N ASN A 178 -1.05 8.18 -6.17
CA ASN A 178 -1.50 6.79 -6.32
C ASN A 178 -2.70 6.49 -5.40
N LEU A 179 -2.63 6.89 -4.13
CA LEU A 179 -3.71 6.72 -3.16
C LEU A 179 -4.98 7.44 -3.62
N GLU A 180 -4.85 8.69 -4.05
CA GLU A 180 -5.99 9.46 -4.53
C GLU A 180 -6.62 8.81 -5.77
N SER A 181 -5.81 8.39 -6.75
CA SER A 181 -6.29 7.68 -7.93
C SER A 181 -7.05 6.41 -7.55
N MET A 182 -6.52 5.64 -6.60
CA MET A 182 -7.18 4.44 -6.07
C MET A 182 -8.54 4.79 -5.42
N MET A 183 -8.59 5.83 -4.59
CA MET A 183 -9.82 6.25 -3.91
C MET A 183 -10.88 6.75 -4.90
N ARG A 184 -10.48 7.54 -5.91
CA ARG A 184 -11.36 7.97 -7.00
C ARG A 184 -11.93 6.77 -7.75
N ARG A 185 -11.10 5.75 -8.02
CA ARG A 185 -11.56 4.50 -8.65
C ARG A 185 -12.55 3.74 -7.78
N GLN A 186 -12.30 3.65 -6.47
CA GLN A 186 -13.22 3.01 -5.53
C GLN A 186 -14.58 3.72 -5.50
N LEU A 187 -14.59 5.06 -5.49
CA LEU A 187 -15.82 5.84 -5.52
C LEU A 187 -16.63 5.56 -6.80
N GLU A 188 -15.96 5.51 -7.95
CA GLU A 188 -16.62 5.23 -9.23
C GLU A 188 -17.22 3.82 -9.25
N LEU A 189 -16.48 2.82 -8.77
CA LEU A 189 -16.99 1.45 -8.64
C LEU A 189 -18.23 1.39 -7.76
N ARG A 190 -18.23 2.08 -6.61
CA ARG A 190 -19.40 2.13 -5.72
C ARG A 190 -20.59 2.79 -6.40
N ARG A 191 -20.40 3.88 -7.15
CA ARG A 191 -21.47 4.53 -7.91
C ARG A 191 -22.05 3.62 -8.99
N GLU A 192 -21.20 2.90 -9.72
CA GLU A 192 -21.63 1.93 -10.73
C GLU A 192 -22.41 0.77 -10.09
N GLU A 193 -21.95 0.24 -8.96
CA GLU A 193 -22.66 -0.80 -8.18
C GLU A 193 -24.04 -0.29 -7.72
N THR A 194 -24.09 0.90 -7.14
CA THR A 194 -25.35 1.52 -6.71
C THR A 194 -26.30 1.71 -7.88
N ARG A 195 -25.83 2.22 -9.02
CA ARG A 195 -26.66 2.38 -10.22
C ARG A 195 -27.23 1.04 -10.69
N LYS A 196 -26.42 -0.01 -10.75
CA LYS A 196 -26.88 -1.37 -11.12
C LYS A 196 -27.94 -1.90 -10.15
N ILE A 197 -27.79 -1.65 -8.85
CA ILE A 197 -28.79 -2.04 -7.85
C ILE A 197 -30.12 -1.32 -8.11
N HIS A 198 -30.08 0.00 -8.33
CA HIS A 198 -31.29 0.79 -8.62
C HIS A 198 -31.97 0.30 -9.91
N GLU A 199 -31.22 0.09 -10.99
CA GLU A 199 -31.75 -0.46 -12.26
C GLU A 199 -32.44 -1.82 -12.05
N LYS A 200 -31.90 -2.68 -11.18
CA LYS A 200 -32.51 -3.98 -10.85
C LYS A 200 -33.76 -3.82 -9.99
N CYS A 201 -33.75 -2.92 -9.00
CA CYS A 201 -34.93 -2.61 -8.18
C CYS A 201 -36.07 -2.04 -9.04
N ASP A 202 -35.77 -1.14 -9.97
CA ASP A 202 -36.76 -0.59 -10.91
C ASP A 202 -37.33 -1.68 -11.82
N SER A 203 -36.47 -2.57 -12.34
CA SER A 203 -36.90 -3.73 -13.12
C SER A 203 -37.76 -4.71 -12.32
N LEU A 204 -37.49 -4.90 -11.03
CA LEU A 204 -38.30 -5.76 -10.17
C LEU A 204 -39.65 -5.11 -9.84
N THR A 205 -39.65 -3.81 -9.54
CA THR A 205 -40.87 -3.05 -9.23
C THR A 205 -41.83 -3.04 -10.41
N THR A 206 -41.32 -2.74 -11.61
CA THR A 206 -42.11 -2.78 -12.85
C THR A 206 -42.70 -4.17 -13.13
N LYS A 207 -41.94 -5.25 -12.89
CA LYS A 207 -42.46 -6.63 -13.01
C LYS A 207 -43.53 -6.96 -11.97
N LEU A 208 -43.34 -6.51 -10.72
CA LEU A 208 -44.34 -6.71 -9.66
C LEU A 208 -45.64 -5.96 -9.96
N ASP A 209 -45.55 -4.74 -10.49
CA ASP A 209 -46.72 -3.96 -10.92
C ASP A 209 -47.45 -4.62 -12.08
N GLN A 210 -46.72 -5.18 -13.06
CA GLN A 210 -47.31 -5.97 -14.15
C GLN A 210 -48.03 -7.22 -13.62
N LEU A 211 -47.42 -7.96 -12.69
CA LEU A 211 -48.05 -9.14 -12.08
C LEU A 211 -49.28 -8.75 -11.24
N ARG A 212 -49.20 -7.67 -10.47
CA ARG A 212 -50.34 -7.15 -9.71
C ARG A 212 -51.48 -6.71 -10.63
N GLY A 213 -51.14 -6.05 -11.73
CA GLY A 213 -52.06 -5.69 -12.79
C GLY A 213 -52.75 -6.93 -13.36
N ALA A 214 -51.96 -7.93 -13.77
CA ALA A 214 -52.45 -9.20 -14.31
C ALA A 214 -53.37 -9.97 -13.34
N VAL A 215 -53.03 -10.00 -12.04
CA VAL A 215 -53.90 -10.60 -11.00
C VAL A 215 -55.21 -9.81 -10.87
N HIS A 216 -55.17 -8.48 -10.90
CA HIS A 216 -56.38 -7.66 -10.87
C HIS A 216 -57.26 -7.88 -12.10
N THR A 217 -56.69 -8.00 -13.31
CA THR A 217 -57.46 -8.36 -14.51
C THR A 217 -58.01 -9.77 -14.41
N MET A 218 -57.26 -10.75 -13.91
CA MET A 218 -57.76 -12.12 -13.72
C MET A 218 -58.91 -12.20 -12.70
N LEU A 219 -58.83 -11.44 -11.60
CA LEU A 219 -59.92 -11.34 -10.61
C LEU A 219 -61.14 -10.61 -11.19
N ALA A 220 -60.93 -9.57 -11.99
CA ALA A 220 -62.00 -8.86 -12.69
C ALA A 220 -62.67 -9.72 -13.76
N ASP A 221 -61.91 -10.50 -14.54
CA ASP A 221 -62.43 -11.44 -15.55
C ASP A 221 -63.16 -12.62 -14.88
N SER A 222 -62.70 -13.09 -13.72
CA SER A 222 -63.42 -14.11 -12.94
C SER A 222 -64.76 -13.58 -12.40
N ALA A 223 -64.83 -12.29 -12.02
CA ALA A 223 -66.08 -11.62 -11.67
C ALA A 223 -66.98 -11.38 -12.91
N SER A 224 -66.39 -11.05 -14.06
CA SER A 224 -67.11 -10.81 -15.32
C SER A 224 -67.55 -12.11 -16.02
N THR A 225 -66.93 -13.26 -15.74
CA THR A 225 -67.41 -14.57 -16.27
C THR A 225 -68.78 -14.95 -15.68
N THR A 226 -69.19 -14.34 -14.56
CA THR A 226 -70.57 -14.43 -14.04
C THR A 226 -71.52 -13.39 -14.69
N ALA A 227 -70.99 -12.44 -15.47
CA ALA A 227 -71.70 -11.24 -15.92
C ALA A 227 -71.50 -10.86 -17.41
N THR A 228 -70.98 -11.74 -18.26
CA THR A 228 -70.76 -11.44 -19.69
C THR A 228 -71.63 -12.30 -20.61
N ILE A 229 -72.94 -12.02 -20.62
CA ILE A 229 -73.74 -12.02 -21.85
C ILE A 229 -74.07 -10.54 -22.11
N ARG A 230 -73.32 -9.90 -23.02
CA ARG A 230 -73.73 -8.81 -23.94
C ARG A 230 -72.63 -7.77 -24.22
N THR A 231 -72.26 -7.78 -25.51
CA THR A 231 -72.03 -6.64 -26.44
C THR A 231 -70.74 -5.83 -26.29
N GLU A 232 -69.81 -5.87 -27.27
CA GLU A 232 -69.79 -5.12 -28.56
C GLU A 232 -69.74 -3.59 -28.31
N ASP A 233 -68.89 -2.73 -28.88
CA ASP A 233 -68.04 -2.74 -30.08
C ASP A 233 -67.15 -1.47 -30.11
N SER A 234 -66.14 -1.41 -31.01
CA SER A 234 -65.53 -0.22 -31.66
C SER A 234 -64.66 0.78 -30.84
N THR A 235 -63.64 1.52 -31.32
CA THR A 235 -62.73 1.54 -32.51
C THR A 235 -61.61 2.59 -32.24
N LEU A 236 -60.38 2.30 -32.68
CA LEU A 236 -59.31 3.16 -33.26
C LEU A 236 -58.98 4.57 -32.69
N SER A 237 -57.70 4.79 -32.32
CA SER A 237 -56.73 5.65 -33.07
C SER A 237 -55.39 5.87 -32.33
N ASN A 238 -54.29 5.88 -33.10
CA ASN A 238 -52.91 6.30 -32.79
C ASN A 238 -52.63 7.60 -33.63
N PRO A 239 -51.48 8.32 -33.60
CA PRO A 239 -50.15 8.08 -32.99
C PRO A 239 -49.46 9.36 -32.40
N VAL A 240 -48.16 9.31 -32.03
CA VAL A 240 -47.05 10.23 -32.45
C VAL A 240 -45.80 10.14 -31.54
N GLU A 241 -44.64 10.17 -32.20
CA GLU A 241 -43.22 10.08 -31.77
C GLU A 241 -42.70 11.29 -30.96
N ILE A 242 -41.66 11.08 -30.12
CA ILE A 242 -40.60 12.09 -29.87
C ILE A 242 -39.21 11.41 -29.73
N SER A 243 -38.30 11.81 -30.61
CA SER A 243 -36.86 11.53 -30.62
C SER A 243 -36.09 12.24 -29.50
N ALA A 244 -35.04 11.60 -28.98
CA ALA A 244 -34.03 12.24 -28.12
C ALA A 244 -32.75 12.57 -28.92
N PRO A 245 -32.06 13.70 -28.63
CA PRO A 245 -30.84 14.11 -29.31
C PRO A 245 -29.57 13.51 -28.70
N SER A 246 -28.48 13.69 -29.43
CA SER A 246 -27.14 13.13 -29.25
C SER A 246 -26.21 13.98 -28.37
N MET A 247 -25.15 13.31 -27.90
CA MET A 247 -23.73 13.69 -27.97
C MET A 247 -22.98 14.48 -26.86
N HIS A 248 -21.78 13.94 -26.59
CA HIS A 248 -20.52 14.52 -26.07
C HIS A 248 -20.42 14.80 -24.55
N SER A 249 -19.29 14.59 -23.86
CA SER A 249 -17.89 14.38 -24.25
C SER A 249 -17.18 13.52 -23.18
N ARG A 250 -16.26 12.64 -23.59
CA ARG A 250 -15.32 11.95 -22.69
C ARG A 250 -14.10 12.85 -22.51
N ASP A 251 -13.93 13.43 -21.33
CA ASP A 251 -12.67 14.07 -20.96
C ASP A 251 -11.70 13.00 -20.44
N ASN A 252 -10.79 12.60 -21.31
CA ASN A 252 -9.57 11.89 -20.93
C ASN A 252 -8.66 12.88 -20.21
N VAL A 253 -8.43 12.67 -18.92
CA VAL A 253 -7.43 13.42 -18.14
C VAL A 253 -6.05 13.19 -18.79
N THR A 254 -5.51 14.22 -19.42
CA THR A 254 -4.21 14.18 -20.08
C THR A 254 -3.07 14.25 -19.05
N HIS A 255 -1.93 13.66 -19.40
CA HIS A 255 -0.71 13.57 -18.59
C HIS A 255 -0.16 14.92 -18.07
N GLN A 256 -0.61 16.03 -18.67
CA GLN A 256 -0.34 17.41 -18.22
C GLN A 256 -1.08 17.78 -16.93
N ALA A 257 -2.28 17.25 -16.69
CA ALA A 257 -3.05 17.53 -15.47
C ALA A 257 -2.39 16.95 -14.22
N VAL A 258 -1.71 15.81 -14.36
CA VAL A 258 -0.93 15.16 -13.28
C VAL A 258 0.31 15.99 -12.92
N LEU A 259 0.89 16.72 -13.88
CA LEU A 259 2.10 17.52 -13.67
C LEU A 259 1.79 18.89 -13.05
N ASN A 260 0.66 19.52 -13.39
CA ASN A 260 0.27 20.82 -12.82
C ASN A 260 -0.08 20.73 -11.33
N TRP A 261 -0.41 19.53 -10.83
CA TRP A 261 -0.63 19.28 -9.41
C TRP A 261 0.66 19.29 -8.57
N ALA A 262 1.83 19.14 -9.20
CA ALA A 262 3.12 19.28 -8.51
C ALA A 262 3.46 20.75 -8.17
N GLU A 263 2.75 21.71 -8.77
CA GLU A 263 3.03 23.15 -8.63
C GLU A 263 2.15 23.83 -7.55
N GLN A 264 1.25 23.09 -6.89
CA GLN A 264 0.48 23.57 -5.73
C GLN A 264 1.05 22.98 -4.44
N ILE A 265 2.19 23.53 -4.02
CA ILE A 265 2.64 23.54 -2.61
C ILE A 265 2.74 25.01 -2.20
#